data_AF-A0A2E4IAI2-F1
#
_entry.id   AF-A0A2E4IAI2-F1
#
_cell.length_a   1.000
_cell.length_b   1.000
_cell.length_c   1.000
_cell.angle_alpha   90.00
_cell.angle_beta   90.00
_cell.angle_gamma   90.00
#
_symmetry.space_group_name_H-M   'P 1'
#
loop_
_entity.id
_entity.type
_entity.pdbx_description
1 polymer ?
#
loop_
_entity_poly.entity_id
_entity_poly.type
_entity_poly.pdbx_seq_one_letter_code
_entity_poly.pdbx_strand_id
1 'polypeptide(L)'
;MASLAEIRAKLKEQESRTSGNSSGGGDNAIYPFWNIKEGESATLRFLPDGDESNTFFWKERLMIKLPFAGVKGETDSRPVQVQIPCMEMYGETCDILNEVRGWFKDPSLEDMGRKYWKKRSYIFQGFVTDNPLTDDTQPENPIRRFIIGPQIFQIIKAALMDPDMEELPTDYTAGVDFRLNKTSKGGYADYSTSNWARRDRPLGDAEMKGIETNNLWNLSDFLPKKPGDIEVKVMKEMFEASVDGEAYDPDRFGQYFRPAGMSARTGDPNKSSNNGTATSMTAEAAPVAAPVAEATPEATPVAEVTPTPTAEAAPAEGNAQDILAMIRSRQAT
;
A
#
# COMPACT_ATOMS: atom_id res chain seq x y z
N MET A 1 -29.19 -17.66 -33.20
CA MET A 1 -28.97 -18.40 -31.93
C MET A 1 -27.53 -18.86 -31.94
N ALA A 2 -26.67 -18.33 -31.06
CA ALA A 2 -25.29 -18.79 -30.98
C ALA A 2 -25.25 -20.22 -30.41
N SER A 3 -24.38 -21.05 -30.96
CA SER A 3 -24.22 -22.45 -30.55
C SER A 3 -23.47 -22.59 -29.23
N LEU A 4 -23.68 -23.70 -28.52
CA LEU A 4 -22.92 -24.06 -27.32
C LEU A 4 -21.40 -24.15 -27.57
N ALA A 5 -20.98 -24.39 -28.81
CA ALA A 5 -19.57 -24.37 -29.21
C ALA A 5 -19.00 -22.95 -29.22
N GLU A 6 -19.73 -21.97 -29.77
CA GLU A 6 -19.34 -20.56 -29.80
C GLU A 6 -19.34 -19.93 -28.39
N ILE A 7 -20.27 -20.35 -27.53
CA ILE A 7 -20.31 -19.91 -26.11
C ILE A 7 -19.09 -20.47 -25.35
N ARG A 8 -18.73 -21.75 -25.55
CA ARG A 8 -17.51 -22.33 -24.97
C ARG A 8 -16.23 -21.72 -25.52
N ALA A 9 -16.19 -21.38 -26.81
CA ALA A 9 -15.08 -20.64 -27.41
C ALA A 9 -14.92 -19.26 -26.76
N LYS A 10 -16.01 -18.49 -26.60
CA LYS A 10 -15.99 -17.19 -25.93
C LYS A 10 -15.62 -17.28 -24.44
N LEU A 11 -16.06 -18.30 -23.72
CA LEU A 11 -15.67 -18.50 -22.32
C LEU A 11 -14.17 -18.81 -22.20
N LYS A 12 -13.63 -19.67 -23.07
CA LYS A 12 -12.20 -19.98 -23.10
C LYS A 12 -11.34 -18.78 -23.54
N GLU A 13 -11.88 -17.94 -24.43
CA GLU A 13 -11.28 -16.66 -24.83
C GLU A 13 -11.38 -15.59 -23.73
N GLN A 14 -12.38 -15.66 -22.85
CA GLN A 14 -12.46 -14.84 -21.63
C GLN A 14 -11.49 -15.32 -20.55
N GLU A 15 -11.31 -16.64 -20.35
CA GLU A 15 -10.29 -17.18 -19.45
C GLU A 15 -8.88 -16.75 -19.90
N SER A 16 -8.54 -16.88 -21.18
CA SER A 16 -7.24 -16.42 -21.71
C SER A 16 -7.05 -14.90 -21.70
N ARG A 17 -8.15 -14.12 -21.62
CA ARG A 17 -8.09 -12.67 -21.39
C ARG A 17 -8.06 -12.30 -19.90
N THR A 18 -8.39 -13.23 -19.00
CA THR A 18 -8.36 -13.03 -17.54
C THR A 18 -7.02 -13.45 -16.93
N SER A 19 -6.24 -14.31 -17.59
CA SER A 19 -4.83 -14.56 -17.25
C SER A 19 -3.89 -13.41 -17.64
N GLY A 20 -4.36 -12.44 -18.43
CA GLY A 20 -3.63 -11.21 -18.76
C GLY A 20 -3.67 -10.17 -17.64
N ASN A 21 -3.20 -10.52 -16.44
CA ASN A 21 -3.03 -9.54 -15.37
C ASN A 21 -2.04 -8.47 -15.85
N SER A 22 -2.42 -7.19 -15.72
CA SER A 22 -1.71 -6.05 -16.33
C SER A 22 -0.31 -5.85 -15.74
N SER A 23 0.65 -6.60 -16.30
CA SER A 23 2.07 -6.26 -16.26
C SER A 23 2.30 -5.15 -17.29
N GLY A 24 2.00 -3.92 -16.90
CA GLY A 24 2.58 -2.76 -17.58
C GLY A 24 4.09 -2.88 -17.48
N GLY A 25 4.78 -2.90 -18.63
CA GLY A 25 6.18 -3.32 -18.78
C GLY A 25 7.10 -2.80 -17.68
N GLY A 26 7.31 -3.63 -16.67
CA GLY A 26 8.06 -3.32 -15.47
C GLY A 26 9.08 -4.43 -15.25
N ASP A 27 10.29 -4.01 -14.90
CA ASP A 27 11.37 -4.89 -14.48
C ASP A 27 10.85 -5.91 -13.43
N ASN A 28 11.14 -7.19 -13.67
CA ASN A 28 10.79 -8.32 -12.78
C ASN A 28 11.43 -8.21 -11.39
N ALA A 29 12.21 -7.16 -11.10
CA ALA A 29 12.72 -6.75 -9.80
C ALA A 29 11.72 -6.68 -8.63
N ILE A 30 10.43 -7.06 -8.76
CA ILE A 30 9.57 -7.42 -7.62
C ILE A 30 9.25 -8.91 -7.72
N TYR A 31 9.56 -9.70 -6.70
CA TYR A 31 9.22 -11.12 -6.68
C TYR A 31 7.78 -11.35 -6.20
N PRO A 32 6.88 -11.91 -7.03
CA PRO A 32 5.46 -11.98 -6.73
C PRO A 32 5.10 -13.27 -5.96
N PHE A 33 5.65 -13.44 -4.75
CA PHE A 33 5.45 -14.65 -3.93
C PHE A 33 3.97 -14.99 -3.65
N TRP A 34 3.07 -14.02 -3.76
CA TRP A 34 1.63 -14.24 -3.64
C TRP A 34 1.04 -15.10 -4.78
N ASN A 35 1.73 -15.23 -5.92
CA ASN A 35 1.34 -16.07 -7.06
C ASN A 35 1.74 -17.55 -6.90
N ILE A 36 2.55 -17.90 -5.88
CA ILE A 36 2.95 -19.29 -5.58
C ILE A 36 1.68 -20.14 -5.32
N LYS A 37 1.68 -21.45 -5.63
CA LYS A 37 0.49 -22.27 -5.35
C LYS A 37 0.36 -22.56 -3.85
N GLU A 38 -0.83 -22.90 -3.40
CA GLU A 38 -1.02 -23.38 -2.03
C GLU A 38 -0.32 -24.74 -1.85
N GLY A 39 0.42 -24.90 -0.75
CA GLY A 39 1.27 -26.06 -0.47
C GLY A 39 2.70 -25.95 -1.01
N GLU A 40 3.01 -24.95 -1.83
CA GLU A 40 4.37 -24.66 -2.29
C GLU A 40 5.09 -23.65 -1.37
N SER A 41 6.41 -23.58 -1.51
CA SER A 41 7.27 -22.67 -0.75
C SER A 41 8.34 -22.05 -1.65
N ALA A 42 8.75 -20.82 -1.33
CA ALA A 42 9.95 -20.20 -1.88
C ALA A 42 10.98 -19.98 -0.77
N THR A 43 12.26 -19.93 -1.12
CA THR A 43 13.33 -19.56 -0.19
C THR A 43 13.92 -18.21 -0.61
N LEU A 44 13.98 -17.29 0.35
CA LEU A 44 14.43 -15.91 0.16
C LEU A 44 15.69 -15.68 1.00
N ARG A 45 16.68 -14.97 0.47
CA ARG A 45 17.83 -14.45 1.23
C ARG A 45 17.76 -12.94 1.25
N PHE A 46 17.41 -12.37 2.40
CA PHE A 46 17.36 -10.91 2.55
C PHE A 46 18.76 -10.29 2.50
N LEU A 47 18.82 -9.04 2.06
CA LEU A 47 20.01 -8.19 2.04
C LEU A 47 19.74 -6.88 2.81
N PRO A 48 20.78 -6.17 3.28
CA PRO A 48 20.60 -4.89 3.97
C PRO A 48 20.05 -3.82 3.01
N ASP A 49 19.68 -2.65 3.53
CA ASP A 49 19.34 -1.48 2.71
C ASP A 49 20.63 -0.92 2.06
N GLY A 50 20.52 -0.32 0.87
CA GLY A 50 21.60 0.49 0.30
C GLY A 50 21.76 1.85 0.99
N ASP A 51 20.75 2.27 1.76
CA ASP A 51 20.82 3.39 2.71
C ASP A 51 21.45 2.93 4.04
N GLU A 52 22.76 3.16 4.21
CA GLU A 52 23.50 2.85 5.45
C GLU A 52 22.93 3.56 6.71
N SER A 53 22.13 4.62 6.55
CA SER A 53 21.46 5.29 7.67
C SER A 53 20.20 4.56 8.14
N ASN A 54 19.69 3.60 7.38
CA ASN A 54 18.55 2.79 7.78
C ASN A 54 18.99 1.66 8.72
N THR A 55 18.64 1.77 10.00
CA THR A 55 18.94 0.72 11.00
C THR A 55 18.19 -0.59 10.78
N PHE A 56 17.23 -0.63 9.85
CA PHE A 56 16.45 -1.81 9.49
C PHE A 56 16.73 -2.21 8.04
N PHE A 57 16.77 -3.51 7.73
CA PHE A 57 16.87 -4.00 6.35
C PHE A 57 15.52 -3.98 5.58
N TRP A 58 14.64 -3.05 5.95
CA TRP A 58 13.36 -2.80 5.31
C TRP A 58 12.93 -1.34 5.44
N LYS A 59 12.00 -0.90 4.59
CA LYS A 59 11.24 0.35 4.77
C LYS A 59 9.75 0.08 4.88
N GLU A 60 9.06 0.79 5.78
CA GLU A 60 7.61 0.69 5.93
C GLU A 60 6.89 1.51 4.85
N ARG A 61 5.87 0.92 4.22
CA ARG A 61 5.02 1.56 3.22
C ARG A 61 3.56 1.48 3.63
N LEU A 62 2.90 2.63 3.75
CA LEU A 62 1.49 2.76 4.13
C LEU A 62 0.63 3.29 2.96
N MET A 63 -0.27 2.46 2.44
CA MET A 63 -1.18 2.87 1.36
C MET A 63 -2.63 2.81 1.84
N ILE A 64 -3.42 3.84 1.52
CA ILE A 64 -4.89 3.83 1.68
C ILE A 64 -5.50 3.47 0.33
N LYS A 65 -6.57 2.68 0.34
CA LYS A 65 -7.36 2.35 -0.85
C LYS A 65 -8.65 3.15 -0.86
N LEU A 66 -8.88 3.90 -1.94
CA LEU A 66 -10.13 4.64 -2.18
C LEU A 66 -10.93 3.92 -3.28
N PRO A 67 -12.01 3.21 -2.92
CA PRO A 67 -12.92 2.56 -3.88
C PRO A 67 -13.97 3.54 -4.41
N PHE A 68 -14.14 3.59 -5.73
CA PHE A 68 -15.16 4.40 -6.41
C PHE A 68 -16.13 3.49 -7.17
N ALA A 69 -17.37 3.95 -7.38
CA ALA A 69 -18.42 3.16 -8.02
C ALA A 69 -18.12 2.78 -9.49
N GLY A 70 -17.29 3.58 -10.16
CA GLY A 70 -16.82 3.40 -11.53
C GLY A 70 -15.96 4.59 -11.94
N VAL A 71 -15.77 4.82 -13.24
CA VAL A 71 -15.14 6.03 -13.80
C VAL A 71 -16.22 6.99 -14.34
N LYS A 72 -16.11 8.27 -14.01
CA LYS A 72 -17.04 9.31 -14.45
C LYS A 72 -17.02 9.44 -15.97
N GLY A 73 -18.20 9.38 -16.59
CA GLY A 73 -18.38 9.44 -18.05
C GLY A 73 -18.35 8.09 -18.76
N GLU A 74 -18.07 6.99 -18.06
CA GLU A 74 -18.11 5.63 -18.61
C GLU A 74 -19.34 4.86 -18.08
N THR A 75 -20.33 4.61 -18.95
CA THR A 75 -21.63 4.03 -18.54
C THR A 75 -21.55 2.59 -18.04
N ASP A 76 -20.60 1.80 -18.55
CA ASP A 76 -20.39 0.38 -18.19
C ASP A 76 -19.15 0.17 -17.30
N SER A 77 -18.68 1.23 -16.62
CA SER A 77 -17.45 1.18 -15.83
C SER A 77 -17.63 0.33 -14.57
N ARG A 78 -16.69 -0.60 -14.33
CA ARG A 78 -16.66 -1.41 -13.10
C ARG A 78 -16.10 -0.59 -11.93
N PRO A 79 -16.44 -0.91 -10.67
CA PRO A 79 -15.85 -0.26 -9.51
C PRO A 79 -14.31 -0.28 -9.54
N VAL A 80 -13.71 0.91 -9.38
CA VAL A 80 -12.26 1.10 -9.44
C VAL A 80 -11.67 1.38 -8.07
N GLN A 81 -10.37 1.13 -7.89
CA GLN A 81 -9.64 1.45 -6.66
C GLN A 81 -8.43 2.33 -6.98
N VAL A 82 -8.37 3.50 -6.36
CA VAL A 82 -7.18 4.34 -6.33
C VAL A 82 -6.37 3.99 -5.08
N GLN A 83 -5.04 3.99 -5.20
CA GLN A 83 -4.13 3.80 -4.07
C GLN A 83 -3.39 5.11 -3.80
N ILE A 84 -3.53 5.65 -2.60
CA ILE A 84 -2.87 6.90 -2.18
C ILE A 84 -1.90 6.61 -1.01
N PRO A 85 -0.78 7.34 -0.92
CA PRO A 85 0.12 7.25 0.23
C PRO A 85 -0.55 7.78 1.50
N CYS A 86 -0.22 7.21 2.66
CA CYS A 86 -0.57 7.77 3.96
C CYS A 86 0.59 8.61 4.52
N MET A 87 0.32 9.86 4.90
CA MET A 87 1.34 10.81 5.38
C MET A 87 2.09 10.33 6.64
N GLU A 88 1.48 9.44 7.43
CA GLU A 88 2.12 8.86 8.63
C GLU A 88 3.39 8.05 8.30
N MET A 89 3.59 7.60 7.05
CA MET A 89 4.85 6.94 6.68
C MET A 89 6.03 7.93 6.58
N TYR A 90 5.75 9.23 6.48
CA TYR A 90 6.75 10.31 6.45
C TYR A 90 6.84 11.05 7.80
N GLY A 91 6.22 10.50 8.86
CA GLY A 91 6.14 11.15 10.18
C GLY A 91 5.12 12.27 10.30
N GLU A 92 4.25 12.46 9.30
CA GLU A 92 3.25 13.54 9.28
C GLU A 92 1.83 13.06 9.54
N THR A 93 0.98 13.96 9.99
CA THR A 93 -0.44 13.71 10.25
C THR A 93 -1.17 13.31 8.96
N CYS A 94 -2.02 12.28 9.02
CA CYS A 94 -2.87 11.88 7.89
C CYS A 94 -4.35 12.12 8.19
N ASP A 95 -4.91 13.17 7.59
CA ASP A 95 -6.29 13.62 7.80
C ASP A 95 -7.33 12.52 7.61
N ILE A 96 -7.17 11.72 6.55
CA ILE A 96 -8.05 10.57 6.26
C ILE A 96 -8.07 9.59 7.44
N LEU A 97 -6.91 9.27 8.03
CA LEU A 97 -6.87 8.37 9.18
C LEU A 97 -7.35 9.03 10.47
N ASN A 98 -7.23 10.34 10.63
CA ASN A 98 -7.82 11.04 11.78
C ASN A 98 -9.35 10.92 11.77
N GLU A 99 -9.96 11.03 10.60
CA GLU A 99 -11.40 10.85 10.44
C GLU A 99 -11.81 9.38 10.58
N VAL A 100 -11.15 8.46 9.86
CA VAL A 100 -11.43 7.02 9.91
C VAL A 100 -11.23 6.43 11.32
N ARG A 101 -10.30 6.96 12.13
CA ARG A 101 -10.15 6.59 13.57
C ARG A 101 -11.41 6.91 14.38
N GLY A 102 -12.15 7.95 14.02
CA GLY A 102 -13.42 8.31 14.66
C GLY A 102 -14.50 7.26 14.43
N TRP A 103 -14.52 6.66 13.23
CA TRP A 103 -15.54 5.67 12.84
C TRP A 103 -15.44 4.37 13.65
N PHE A 104 -14.24 3.94 14.06
CA PHE A 104 -14.06 2.78 14.95
C PHE A 104 -14.60 2.98 16.38
N LYS A 105 -15.13 4.16 16.72
CA LYS A 105 -15.85 4.39 17.99
C LYS A 105 -17.35 4.08 17.87
N ASP A 106 -17.86 3.94 16.65
CA ASP A 106 -19.26 3.61 16.36
C ASP A 106 -19.31 2.22 15.67
N PRO A 107 -19.90 1.20 16.32
CA PRO A 107 -20.01 -0.14 15.74
C PRO A 107 -20.68 -0.17 14.36
N SER A 108 -21.55 0.78 14.03
CA SER A 108 -22.22 0.86 12.72
C SER A 108 -21.29 1.32 11.58
N LEU A 109 -20.17 1.99 11.91
CA LEU A 109 -19.21 2.52 10.95
C LEU A 109 -17.90 1.71 10.88
N GLU A 110 -17.77 0.62 11.65
CA GLU A 110 -16.55 -0.20 11.66
C GLU A 110 -16.17 -0.76 10.28
N ASP A 111 -17.13 -1.24 9.49
CA ASP A 111 -16.87 -1.80 8.16
C ASP A 111 -16.40 -0.71 7.17
N MET A 112 -16.96 0.49 7.27
CA MET A 112 -16.43 1.67 6.57
C MET A 112 -15.03 2.02 7.08
N GLY A 113 -14.80 1.95 8.39
CA GLY A 113 -13.49 2.11 9.02
C GLY A 113 -12.43 1.18 8.40
N ARG A 114 -12.77 -0.10 8.26
CA ARG A 114 -11.92 -1.15 7.68
C ARG A 114 -11.69 -0.96 6.17
N LYS A 115 -12.68 -0.44 5.43
CA LYS A 115 -12.61 -0.15 3.99
C LYS A 115 -11.54 0.91 3.66
N TYR A 116 -11.43 1.95 4.48
CA TYR A 116 -10.52 3.10 4.28
C TYR A 116 -9.26 3.07 5.16
N TRP A 117 -9.06 2.04 5.98
CA TRP A 117 -7.87 1.93 6.82
C TRP A 117 -6.58 1.77 6.00
N LYS A 118 -5.46 2.28 6.54
CA LYS A 118 -4.14 2.10 5.94
C LYS A 118 -3.76 0.62 5.84
N LYS A 119 -3.39 0.19 4.64
CA LYS A 119 -2.72 -1.09 4.41
C LYS A 119 -1.22 -0.90 4.62
N ARG A 120 -0.70 -1.60 5.62
CA ARG A 120 0.72 -1.64 5.95
C ARG A 120 1.41 -2.75 5.15
N SER A 121 2.53 -2.39 4.53
CA SER A 121 3.43 -3.29 3.82
C SER A 121 4.87 -2.87 4.13
N TYR A 122 5.81 -3.77 3.88
CA TYR A 122 7.22 -3.53 4.12
C TYR A 122 8.01 -3.91 2.86
N ILE A 123 8.88 -3.02 2.42
CA ILE A 123 9.76 -3.25 1.27
C ILE A 123 11.06 -3.81 1.82
N PHE A 124 11.45 -4.98 1.33
CA PHE A 124 12.75 -5.61 1.54
C PHE A 124 13.43 -5.81 0.18
N GLN A 125 14.74 -6.10 0.17
CA GLN A 125 15.46 -6.61 -1.00
C GLN A 125 16.23 -7.89 -0.68
N GLY A 126 16.60 -8.63 -1.73
CA GLY A 126 17.44 -9.83 -1.59
C GLY A 126 17.29 -10.83 -2.75
N PHE A 127 17.78 -12.04 -2.57
CA PHE A 127 17.74 -13.10 -3.57
C PHE A 127 16.56 -14.05 -3.36
N VAL A 128 16.13 -14.70 -4.45
CA VAL A 128 15.22 -15.85 -4.43
C VAL A 128 16.07 -17.07 -4.73
N THR A 129 16.32 -17.89 -3.73
CA THR A 129 17.26 -19.03 -3.79
C THR A 129 16.56 -20.34 -4.17
N ASP A 130 15.26 -20.43 -3.90
CA ASP A 130 14.37 -21.49 -4.37
C ASP A 130 13.05 -20.85 -4.83
N ASN A 131 12.64 -21.14 -6.06
CA ASN A 131 11.54 -20.46 -6.75
C ASN A 131 10.57 -21.47 -7.39
N PRO A 132 9.35 -21.65 -6.86
CA PRO A 132 8.35 -22.56 -7.43
C PRO A 132 7.57 -21.94 -8.61
N LEU A 133 7.79 -20.65 -8.95
CA LEU A 133 7.10 -19.99 -10.05
C LEU A 133 7.73 -20.37 -11.41
N THR A 134 6.99 -21.10 -12.24
CA THR A 134 7.44 -21.51 -13.58
C THR A 134 7.60 -20.36 -14.57
N ASP A 135 6.83 -19.30 -14.37
CA ASP A 135 6.68 -18.19 -15.33
C ASP A 135 7.47 -16.94 -14.86
N ASP A 136 8.20 -17.03 -13.74
CA ASP A 136 9.03 -15.95 -13.21
C ASP A 136 10.41 -15.96 -13.88
N THR A 137 10.59 -15.13 -14.91
CA THR A 137 11.89 -14.97 -15.56
C THR A 137 12.80 -14.09 -14.71
N GLN A 138 13.98 -14.61 -14.37
CA GLN A 138 14.97 -13.89 -13.57
C GLN A 138 15.39 -12.58 -14.28
N PRO A 139 15.28 -11.41 -13.62
CA PRO A 139 15.74 -10.14 -14.18
C PRO A 139 17.27 -10.08 -14.29
N GLU A 140 17.77 -9.13 -15.08
CA GLU A 140 19.21 -8.89 -15.31
C GLU A 140 19.95 -8.57 -14.00
N ASN A 141 19.35 -7.75 -13.14
CA ASN A 141 19.75 -7.64 -11.74
C ASN A 141 19.16 -8.83 -10.97
N PRO A 142 19.97 -9.76 -10.41
CA PRO A 142 19.45 -10.93 -9.68
C PRO A 142 18.84 -10.58 -8.32
N ILE A 143 19.11 -9.39 -7.78
CA ILE A 143 18.44 -8.89 -6.58
C ILE A 143 16.96 -8.65 -6.92
N ARG A 144 16.05 -8.99 -6.00
CA ARG A 144 14.60 -8.82 -6.12
C ARG A 144 14.09 -8.05 -4.91
N ARG A 145 13.01 -7.28 -5.11
CA ARG A 145 12.27 -6.60 -4.03
C ARG A 145 11.14 -7.48 -3.55
N PHE A 146 10.90 -7.48 -2.24
CA PHE A 146 9.80 -8.20 -1.61
C PHE A 146 8.86 -7.20 -0.94
N ILE A 147 7.59 -7.16 -1.38
CA ILE A 147 6.55 -6.35 -0.74
C ILE A 147 5.82 -7.25 0.26
N ILE A 148 6.30 -7.24 1.50
CA ILE A 148 5.90 -8.17 2.54
C ILE A 148 4.72 -7.59 3.35
N GLY A 149 3.70 -8.42 3.57
CA GLY A 149 2.53 -8.08 4.38
C GLY A 149 2.73 -8.31 5.88
N PRO A 150 1.82 -7.82 6.75
CA PRO A 150 2.01 -7.87 8.20
C PRO A 150 2.21 -9.27 8.79
N GLN A 151 1.55 -10.30 8.25
CA GLN A 151 1.66 -11.68 8.75
C GLN A 151 3.11 -12.19 8.71
N ILE A 152 3.72 -12.17 7.52
CA ILE A 152 5.12 -12.59 7.31
C ILE A 152 6.06 -11.66 8.09
N PHE A 153 5.79 -10.36 8.10
CA PHE A 153 6.62 -9.39 8.83
C PHE A 153 6.70 -9.68 10.33
N GLN A 154 5.63 -10.13 10.99
CA GLN A 154 5.72 -10.49 12.41
C GLN A 154 6.62 -11.72 12.64
N ILE A 155 6.67 -12.67 11.70
CA ILE A 155 7.58 -13.84 11.77
C ILE A 155 9.04 -13.38 11.62
N ILE A 156 9.31 -12.51 10.64
CA ILE A 156 10.63 -11.90 10.42
C ILE A 156 11.07 -11.14 11.68
N LYS A 157 10.20 -10.24 12.19
CA LYS A 157 10.50 -9.42 13.37
C LYS A 157 10.69 -10.24 14.65
N ALA A 158 9.91 -11.30 14.85
CA ALA A 158 10.00 -12.12 16.07
C ALA A 158 11.36 -12.81 16.19
N ALA A 159 11.93 -13.30 15.09
CA ALA A 159 13.24 -13.94 15.09
C ALA A 159 14.40 -12.96 15.35
N LEU A 160 14.26 -11.69 14.98
CA LEU A 160 15.24 -10.65 15.33
C LEU A 160 15.27 -10.30 16.83
N MET A 161 14.33 -10.85 17.61
CA MET A 161 14.29 -10.76 19.07
C MET A 161 14.74 -12.07 19.74
N ASP A 162 15.14 -13.08 18.96
CA ASP A 162 15.55 -14.40 19.44
C ASP A 162 17.02 -14.33 19.90
N PRO A 163 17.34 -14.65 21.17
CA PRO A 163 18.72 -14.61 21.66
C PRO A 163 19.62 -15.68 21.01
N ASP A 164 19.07 -16.70 20.36
CA ASP A 164 19.84 -17.73 19.64
C ASP A 164 20.27 -17.27 18.22
N MET A 165 19.86 -16.08 17.78
CA MET A 165 20.28 -15.49 16.50
C MET A 165 21.55 -14.65 16.68
N GLU A 166 22.72 -15.29 16.50
CA GLU A 166 24.04 -14.66 16.71
C GLU A 166 24.32 -13.49 15.76
N GLU A 167 23.90 -13.58 14.50
CA GLU A 167 24.18 -12.61 13.44
C GLU A 167 22.91 -12.15 12.71
N LEU A 168 22.99 -10.98 12.06
CA LEU A 168 21.87 -10.46 11.29
C LEU A 168 21.51 -11.40 10.12
N PRO A 169 20.22 -11.69 9.84
CA PRO A 169 19.84 -12.55 8.72
C PRO A 169 20.33 -12.08 7.35
N THR A 170 20.64 -10.80 7.22
CA THR A 170 21.17 -10.16 6.02
C THR A 170 22.69 -10.20 5.88
N ASP A 171 23.42 -10.73 6.87
CA ASP A 171 24.89 -10.79 6.80
C ASP A 171 25.38 -11.61 5.60
N TYR A 172 26.52 -11.22 5.05
CA TYR A 172 27.07 -11.81 3.83
C TYR A 172 27.81 -13.13 4.07
N THR A 173 28.22 -13.41 5.32
CA THR A 173 29.03 -14.56 5.71
C THR A 173 28.27 -15.56 6.59
N ALA A 174 27.37 -15.08 7.45
CA ALA A 174 26.63 -15.85 8.45
C ALA A 174 25.12 -15.52 8.49
N GLY A 175 24.59 -14.83 7.49
CA GLY A 175 23.15 -14.56 7.39
C GLY A 175 22.31 -15.82 7.14
N VAL A 176 21.00 -15.69 7.29
CA VAL A 176 20.05 -16.82 7.36
C VAL A 176 18.95 -16.68 6.29
N ASP A 177 18.68 -17.78 5.58
CA ASP A 177 17.62 -17.81 4.57
C ASP A 177 16.23 -17.94 5.21
N PHE A 178 15.24 -17.28 4.62
CA PHE A 178 13.84 -17.33 5.03
C PHE A 178 13.02 -18.20 4.09
N ARG A 179 12.43 -19.27 4.62
CA ARG A 179 11.50 -20.15 3.89
C ARG A 179 10.08 -19.60 4.01
N LEU A 180 9.59 -19.04 2.92
CA LEU A 180 8.22 -18.56 2.76
C LEU A 180 7.33 -19.72 2.34
N ASN A 181 6.47 -20.18 3.25
CA ASN A 181 5.53 -21.28 3.01
C ASN A 181 4.14 -20.71 2.78
N LYS A 182 3.50 -21.01 1.64
CA LYS A 182 2.12 -20.57 1.35
C LYS A 182 1.14 -21.71 1.58
N THR A 183 0.25 -21.56 2.55
CA THR A 183 -0.85 -22.48 2.84
C THR A 183 -2.20 -21.77 2.66
N SER A 184 -3.29 -22.44 3.03
CA SER A 184 -4.64 -21.88 3.00
C SER A 184 -5.29 -21.98 4.37
N LYS A 185 -5.95 -20.91 4.82
CA LYS A 185 -6.72 -20.88 6.06
C LYS A 185 -8.04 -20.14 5.83
N GLY A 186 -9.15 -20.86 5.90
CA GLY A 186 -10.48 -20.30 5.65
C GLY A 186 -10.69 -19.80 4.22
N GLY A 187 -9.97 -20.35 3.23
CA GLY A 187 -10.02 -19.93 1.83
C GLY A 187 -9.16 -18.70 1.50
N TYR A 188 -8.35 -18.22 2.44
CA TYR A 188 -7.36 -17.16 2.23
C TYR A 188 -5.95 -17.72 2.33
N ALA A 189 -5.02 -17.14 1.56
CA ALA A 189 -3.61 -17.47 1.65
C ALA A 189 -3.08 -17.18 3.08
N ASP A 190 -2.42 -18.17 3.67
CA ASP A 190 -1.84 -18.09 5.00
C ASP A 190 -0.34 -18.40 4.94
N TYR A 191 0.47 -17.57 5.60
CA TYR A 191 1.92 -17.71 5.63
C TYR A 191 2.45 -18.02 7.04
N SER A 192 1.58 -18.39 7.98
CA SER A 192 1.93 -18.56 9.41
C SER A 192 2.95 -19.67 9.68
N THR A 193 3.13 -20.58 8.73
CA THR A 193 4.10 -21.68 8.78
C THR A 193 5.46 -21.34 8.16
N SER A 194 5.65 -20.12 7.66
CA SER A 194 6.95 -19.63 7.17
C SER A 194 7.96 -19.54 8.32
N ASN A 195 9.23 -19.80 8.05
CA ASN A 195 10.27 -19.83 9.07
C ASN A 195 11.67 -19.53 8.52
N TRP A 196 12.59 -19.20 9.42
CA TRP A 196 14.01 -19.11 9.10
C TRP A 196 14.65 -20.50 8.99
N ALA A 197 15.69 -20.61 8.19
CA ALA A 197 16.56 -21.77 8.16
C ALA A 197 17.23 -21.95 9.54
N ARG A 198 17.49 -23.21 9.94
CA ARG A 198 18.14 -23.55 11.22
C ARG A 198 19.67 -23.38 11.20
N ARG A 199 20.22 -22.95 10.08
CA ARG A 199 21.64 -22.75 9.85
C ARG A 199 21.81 -21.47 9.05
N ASP A 200 22.82 -20.73 9.45
CA ASP A 200 23.48 -19.71 8.67
C ASP A 200 24.05 -20.28 7.36
N ARG A 201 24.33 -19.36 6.43
CA ARG A 201 25.21 -19.62 5.30
C ARG A 201 25.83 -18.32 4.80
N PRO A 202 27.02 -18.36 4.18
CA PRO A 202 27.51 -17.26 3.38
C PRO A 202 26.67 -17.11 2.10
N LEU A 203 26.74 -15.91 1.52
CA LEU A 203 26.34 -15.69 0.12
C LEU A 203 27.30 -16.45 -0.81
N GLY A 204 26.76 -17.07 -1.86
CA GLY A 204 27.57 -17.73 -2.89
C GLY A 204 28.15 -16.74 -3.90
N ASP A 205 29.16 -17.16 -4.67
CA ASP A 205 29.86 -16.33 -5.66
C ASP A 205 28.92 -15.57 -6.62
N ALA A 206 27.81 -16.20 -7.04
CA ALA A 206 26.82 -15.58 -7.91
C ALA A 206 25.97 -14.50 -7.22
N GLU A 207 25.66 -14.69 -5.93
CA GLU A 207 24.96 -13.70 -5.10
C GLU A 207 25.87 -12.50 -4.85
N MET A 208 27.12 -12.75 -4.41
CA MET A 208 28.14 -11.71 -4.19
C MET A 208 28.41 -10.90 -5.45
N LYS A 209 28.67 -11.55 -6.59
CA LYS A 209 28.84 -10.88 -7.88
C LYS A 209 27.59 -10.08 -8.29
N GLY A 210 26.40 -10.55 -7.94
CA GLY A 210 25.14 -9.84 -8.14
C GLY A 210 25.13 -8.48 -7.44
N ILE A 211 25.57 -8.44 -6.17
CA ILE A 211 25.72 -7.21 -5.38
C ILE A 211 26.82 -6.32 -5.98
N GLU A 212 28.01 -6.85 -6.23
CA GLU A 212 29.14 -6.08 -6.80
C GLU A 212 28.80 -5.44 -8.16
N THR A 213 28.00 -6.10 -8.99
CA THR A 213 27.65 -5.63 -10.33
C THR A 213 26.54 -4.57 -10.32
N ASN A 214 25.54 -4.73 -9.44
CA ASN A 214 24.31 -3.92 -9.48
C ASN A 214 24.20 -2.89 -8.35
N ASN A 215 24.98 -3.05 -7.28
CA ASN A 215 24.80 -2.44 -5.96
C ASN A 215 23.46 -2.82 -5.29
N LEU A 216 23.36 -2.53 -4.00
CA LEU A 216 22.09 -2.56 -3.28
C LEU A 216 21.24 -1.35 -3.66
N TRP A 217 19.92 -1.51 -3.68
CA TRP A 217 19.02 -0.37 -3.82
C TRP A 217 18.83 0.35 -2.50
N ASN A 218 18.63 1.67 -2.54
CA ASN A 218 18.02 2.40 -1.43
C ASN A 218 16.51 2.09 -1.41
N LEU A 219 16.04 1.46 -0.34
CA LEU A 219 14.64 1.02 -0.25
C LEU A 219 13.65 2.20 -0.19
N SER A 220 14.12 3.40 0.16
CA SER A 220 13.32 4.64 0.17
C SER A 220 12.86 5.05 -1.23
N ASP A 221 13.65 4.74 -2.27
CA ASP A 221 13.34 5.10 -3.67
C ASP A 221 12.11 4.36 -4.21
N PHE A 222 11.67 3.31 -3.50
CA PHE A 222 10.49 2.51 -3.83
C PHE A 222 9.26 2.85 -2.99
N LEU A 223 9.38 3.81 -2.07
CA LEU A 223 8.22 4.46 -1.50
C LEU A 223 7.56 5.37 -2.56
N PRO A 224 6.24 5.65 -2.46
CA PRO A 224 5.65 6.73 -3.24
C PRO A 224 6.41 8.04 -3.00
N LYS A 225 6.40 8.96 -3.97
CA LYS A 225 6.84 10.34 -3.68
C LYS A 225 5.97 10.91 -2.57
N LYS A 226 6.58 11.60 -1.60
CA LYS A 226 5.83 12.36 -0.58
C LYS A 226 4.90 13.40 -1.25
N PRO A 227 3.58 13.35 -0.99
CA PRO A 227 2.63 14.38 -1.42
C PRO A 227 3.03 15.78 -0.92
N GLY A 228 2.80 16.81 -1.74
CA GLY A 228 2.81 18.20 -1.29
C GLY A 228 1.40 18.68 -0.91
N ASP A 229 1.27 19.96 -0.54
CA ASP A 229 0.02 20.54 -0.04
C ASP A 229 -1.17 20.40 -1.00
N ILE A 230 -0.90 20.41 -2.32
CA ILE A 230 -1.93 20.25 -3.35
C ILE A 230 -2.38 18.78 -3.40
N GLU A 231 -1.44 17.84 -3.45
CA GLU A 231 -1.74 16.42 -3.47
C GLU A 231 -2.43 15.96 -2.18
N VAL A 232 -2.08 16.51 -1.01
CA VAL A 232 -2.77 16.21 0.27
C VAL A 232 -4.22 16.68 0.25
N LYS A 233 -4.51 17.89 -0.27
CA LYS A 233 -5.88 18.38 -0.45
C LYS A 233 -6.68 17.47 -1.40
N VAL A 234 -6.08 17.11 -2.54
CA VAL A 234 -6.67 16.19 -3.51
C VAL A 234 -6.95 14.81 -2.88
N MET A 235 -6.04 14.27 -2.07
CA MET A 235 -6.25 13.00 -1.35
C MET A 235 -7.50 13.06 -0.45
N LYS A 236 -7.72 14.19 0.23
CA LYS A 236 -8.90 14.40 1.08
C LYS A 236 -10.18 14.52 0.23
N GLU A 237 -10.19 15.35 -0.81
CA GLU A 237 -11.32 15.48 -1.73
C GLU A 237 -11.70 14.14 -2.39
N MET A 238 -10.70 13.32 -2.75
CA MET A 238 -10.90 11.97 -3.28
C MET A 238 -11.48 11.00 -2.24
N PHE A 239 -11.10 11.15 -0.97
CA PHE A 239 -11.64 10.34 0.11
C PHE A 239 -13.11 10.69 0.36
N GLU A 240 -13.45 11.97 0.46
CA GLU A 240 -14.83 12.45 0.60
C GLU A 240 -15.71 11.93 -0.57
N ALA A 241 -15.30 12.15 -1.82
CA ALA A 241 -16.00 11.64 -3.00
C ALA A 241 -16.13 10.10 -3.03
N SER A 242 -15.13 9.37 -2.54
CA SER A 242 -15.17 7.91 -2.45
C SER A 242 -16.13 7.42 -1.36
N VAL A 243 -16.26 8.15 -0.25
CA VAL A 243 -17.20 7.86 0.84
C VAL A 243 -18.65 8.12 0.40
N ASP A 244 -18.87 9.21 -0.34
CA ASP A 244 -20.15 9.56 -0.96
C ASP A 244 -20.57 8.61 -2.10
N GLY A 245 -19.68 7.67 -2.48
CA GLY A 245 -19.95 6.65 -3.50
C GLY A 245 -19.88 7.19 -4.94
N GLU A 246 -19.23 8.33 -5.16
CA GLU A 246 -19.09 8.92 -6.50
C GLU A 246 -18.31 8.00 -7.46
N ALA A 247 -18.45 8.28 -8.76
CA ALA A 247 -17.55 7.76 -9.77
C ALA A 247 -16.24 8.56 -9.75
N TYR A 248 -15.11 7.87 -9.91
CA TYR A 248 -13.79 8.48 -9.98
C TYR A 248 -13.73 9.47 -11.16
N ASP A 249 -13.38 10.72 -10.89
CA ASP A 249 -13.25 11.79 -11.88
C ASP A 249 -11.81 11.87 -12.43
N PRO A 250 -11.54 11.46 -13.69
CA PRO A 250 -10.19 11.48 -14.25
C PRO A 250 -9.66 12.88 -14.54
N ASP A 251 -10.54 13.86 -14.76
CA ASP A 251 -10.16 15.21 -15.13
C ASP A 251 -9.80 16.03 -13.86
N ARG A 252 -10.49 15.77 -12.74
CA ARG A 252 -10.17 16.35 -11.42
C ARG A 252 -8.97 15.69 -10.76
N PHE A 253 -8.94 14.36 -10.71
CA PHE A 253 -7.98 13.61 -9.88
C PHE A 253 -6.81 12.99 -10.66
N GLY A 254 -7.01 12.72 -11.95
CA GLY A 254 -6.09 11.91 -12.76
C GLY A 254 -4.76 12.55 -13.15
N GLN A 255 -4.51 13.80 -12.76
CA GLN A 255 -3.15 14.36 -12.81
C GLN A 255 -2.31 14.00 -11.56
N TYR A 256 -2.95 13.66 -10.44
CA TYR A 256 -2.29 13.37 -9.15
C TYR A 256 -2.28 11.88 -8.82
N PHE A 257 -3.45 11.24 -8.83
CA PHE A 257 -3.62 9.83 -8.45
C PHE A 257 -4.54 9.12 -9.44
N ARG A 258 -4.16 7.91 -9.86
CA ARG A 258 -4.90 7.13 -10.87
C ARG A 258 -5.30 5.75 -10.34
N PRO A 259 -6.42 5.18 -10.78
CA PRO A 259 -6.72 3.77 -10.58
C PRO A 259 -5.66 2.88 -11.24
N ALA A 260 -5.42 1.70 -10.66
CA ALA A 260 -4.55 0.72 -11.29
C ALA A 260 -5.11 0.29 -12.65
N GLY A 261 -4.27 0.27 -13.69
CA GLY A 261 -4.66 -0.06 -15.07
C GLY A 261 -5.18 1.13 -15.90
N MET A 262 -5.42 2.30 -15.31
CA MET A 262 -5.71 3.51 -16.08
C MET A 262 -4.41 4.13 -16.61
N SER A 263 -4.18 4.01 -17.92
CA SER A 263 -3.03 4.63 -18.59
C SER A 263 -2.99 6.14 -18.37
N ALA A 264 -1.78 6.69 -18.27
CA ALA A 264 -1.60 8.13 -18.36
C ALA A 264 -2.17 8.64 -19.69
N ARG A 265 -3.05 9.64 -19.66
CA ARG A 265 -3.19 10.53 -20.84
C ARG A 265 -1.83 11.22 -20.99
N THR A 266 -1.08 10.88 -22.03
CA THR A 266 0.28 11.37 -22.28
C THR A 266 0.28 12.82 -22.75
N GLY A 267 -0.13 13.72 -21.86
CA GLY A 267 0.38 15.08 -21.80
C GLY A 267 1.63 15.07 -20.94
N ASP A 268 2.74 15.52 -21.51
CA ASP A 268 4.03 15.68 -20.84
C ASP A 268 3.87 16.62 -19.62
N PRO A 269 4.14 16.17 -18.37
CA PRO A 269 3.97 17.00 -17.18
C PRO A 269 4.95 18.20 -17.11
N ASN A 270 5.94 18.27 -18.01
CA ASN A 270 6.85 19.40 -18.16
C ASN A 270 6.51 20.32 -19.35
N LYS A 271 5.44 20.07 -20.11
CA LYS A 271 4.95 21.05 -21.10
C LYS A 271 4.01 22.06 -20.46
N SER A 272 4.54 23.26 -20.26
CA SER A 272 3.72 24.46 -20.04
C SER A 272 2.64 24.55 -21.11
N SER A 273 1.38 24.57 -20.67
CA SER A 273 0.22 24.75 -21.54
C SER A 273 0.13 26.19 -22.01
N ASN A 274 0.89 26.51 -23.04
CA ASN A 274 0.67 27.72 -23.81
C ASN A 274 -0.67 27.56 -24.54
N ASN A 275 -1.68 28.29 -24.04
CA ASN A 275 -3.03 28.46 -24.60
C ASN A 275 -4.08 27.40 -24.16
N GLY A 276 -4.71 27.61 -23.00
CA GLY A 276 -5.76 26.72 -22.46
C GLY A 276 -6.52 27.25 -21.22
N THR A 277 -6.90 28.53 -21.23
CA THR A 277 -7.86 29.22 -20.31
C THR A 277 -8.22 28.52 -18.98
N ALA A 278 -7.39 28.71 -17.95
CA ALA A 278 -7.84 28.64 -16.56
C ALA A 278 -8.42 30.00 -16.14
N THR A 279 -9.74 30.12 -16.03
CA THR A 279 -10.39 31.32 -15.50
C THR A 279 -10.32 31.36 -13.98
N SER A 280 -9.14 31.68 -13.44
CA SER A 280 -8.98 32.05 -12.03
C SER A 280 -9.33 33.52 -11.85
N MET A 281 -10.43 33.80 -11.16
CA MET A 281 -10.77 35.16 -10.72
C MET A 281 -10.06 35.49 -9.41
N THR A 282 -9.25 36.56 -9.41
CA THR A 282 -8.85 37.41 -8.25
C THR A 282 -8.09 36.75 -7.07
N ALA A 283 -7.12 37.39 -6.41
CA ALA A 283 -6.34 38.60 -6.71
C ALA A 283 -5.04 38.63 -5.84
N GLU A 284 -4.16 39.58 -6.16
CA GLU A 284 -2.81 39.90 -5.63
C GLU A 284 -2.52 39.72 -4.10
N ALA A 285 -1.23 39.59 -3.80
CA ALA A 285 -0.56 39.50 -2.47
C ALA A 285 -0.61 40.83 -1.64
N ALA A 286 -0.02 41.03 -0.44
CA ALA A 286 1.19 40.49 0.21
C ALA A 286 1.19 40.78 1.76
N PRO A 287 2.31 40.92 2.52
CA PRO A 287 3.16 39.83 3.05
C PRO A 287 3.48 39.87 4.58
N VAL A 288 3.97 38.73 5.11
CA VAL A 288 4.97 38.51 6.20
C VAL A 288 4.85 39.25 7.56
N ALA A 289 4.75 38.46 8.65
CA ALA A 289 5.57 38.61 9.88
C ALA A 289 5.47 37.38 10.82
N ALA A 290 6.56 37.11 11.55
CA ALA A 290 6.68 36.24 12.73
C ALA A 290 7.82 36.82 13.62
N PRO A 291 8.23 36.27 14.78
CA PRO A 291 7.60 35.29 15.70
C PRO A 291 7.54 35.79 17.18
N VAL A 292 6.83 35.09 18.08
CA VAL A 292 7.09 35.11 19.55
C VAL A 292 6.80 33.71 20.15
N ALA A 293 7.47 33.36 21.25
CA ALA A 293 7.59 32.00 21.78
C ALA A 293 6.83 31.74 23.11
N GLU A 294 6.76 30.44 23.44
CA GLU A 294 6.91 29.83 24.77
C GLU A 294 5.85 30.05 25.88
N ALA A 295 5.16 28.95 26.25
CA ALA A 295 4.76 28.63 27.63
C ALA A 295 4.40 27.13 27.80
N THR A 296 5.09 26.43 28.70
CA THR A 296 4.59 25.26 29.49
C THR A 296 4.20 25.77 30.89
N PRO A 297 3.43 25.09 31.77
CA PRO A 297 3.41 23.65 32.08
C PRO A 297 1.97 23.05 31.94
N GLU A 298 1.51 21.92 32.53
CA GLU A 298 2.06 20.96 33.50
C GLU A 298 1.56 19.51 33.23
N ALA A 299 1.23 18.70 34.25
CA ALA A 299 0.91 17.28 34.11
C ALA A 299 -0.17 16.74 35.09
N THR A 300 -0.62 15.50 34.81
CA THR A 300 -1.37 14.54 35.68
C THR A 300 -2.86 14.76 35.96
N PRO A 301 -3.65 13.72 36.35
CA PRO A 301 -3.39 12.27 36.33
C PRO A 301 -4.49 11.41 35.62
N VAL A 302 -4.24 10.09 35.58
CA VAL A 302 -5.11 9.01 35.10
C VAL A 302 -6.30 8.74 36.05
N ALA A 303 -7.43 8.30 35.51
CA ALA A 303 -8.47 7.56 36.24
C ALA A 303 -9.07 6.43 35.38
N GLU A 304 -9.26 5.26 35.99
CA GLU A 304 -9.70 4.00 35.38
C GLU A 304 -11.07 3.58 35.96
N VAL A 305 -12.07 3.27 35.12
CA VAL A 305 -13.26 2.48 35.52
C VAL A 305 -13.82 1.68 34.33
N THR A 306 -14.13 0.40 34.57
CA THR A 306 -15.01 -0.49 33.77
C THR A 306 -16.12 -1.03 34.70
N PRO A 307 -17.20 -1.74 34.26
CA PRO A 307 -17.61 -2.19 32.93
C PRO A 307 -19.11 -1.93 32.56
N THR A 308 -19.57 -2.60 31.48
CA THR A 308 -20.88 -2.66 30.79
C THR A 308 -22.09 -3.19 31.62
N PRO A 309 -23.38 -3.05 31.16
CA PRO A 309 -23.97 -4.03 30.20
C PRO A 309 -25.06 -3.55 29.18
N THR A 310 -24.99 -4.16 27.98
CA THR A 310 -26.04 -4.73 27.08
C THR A 310 -27.51 -4.25 27.04
N ALA A 311 -28.03 -3.84 25.85
CA ALA A 311 -29.14 -4.53 25.11
C ALA A 311 -29.63 -3.82 23.80
N GLU A 312 -29.36 -4.46 22.65
CA GLU A 312 -30.18 -4.68 21.43
C GLU A 312 -31.27 -3.70 20.91
N ALA A 313 -31.10 -3.18 19.67
CA ALA A 313 -32.12 -3.17 18.59
C ALA A 313 -31.56 -2.73 17.20
N ALA A 314 -32.13 -3.30 16.13
CA ALA A 314 -31.90 -3.18 14.67
C ALA A 314 -31.18 -1.93 14.07
N PRO A 315 -30.35 -2.12 13.01
CA PRO A 315 -29.83 -1.01 12.20
C PRO A 315 -30.87 -0.49 11.20
N ALA A 316 -31.20 0.80 11.29
CA ALA A 316 -31.72 1.56 10.17
C ALA A 316 -30.55 2.13 9.35
N GLU A 317 -30.74 2.28 8.03
CA GLU A 317 -29.70 2.77 7.12
C GLU A 317 -29.29 4.21 7.49
N GLY A 318 -28.03 4.39 7.90
CA GLY A 318 -27.44 5.70 8.12
C GLY A 318 -27.27 6.44 6.80
N ASN A 319 -28.09 7.45 6.53
CA ASN A 319 -28.02 8.22 5.30
C ASN A 319 -26.68 8.98 5.23
N ALA A 320 -25.98 8.89 4.10
CA ALA A 320 -24.73 9.64 3.85
C ALA A 320 -24.89 11.17 4.05
N GLN A 321 -26.12 11.67 3.90
CA GLN A 321 -26.50 13.06 4.15
C GLN A 321 -26.25 13.50 5.62
N ASP A 322 -26.44 12.60 6.60
CA ASP A 322 -26.24 12.91 8.02
C ASP A 322 -24.74 12.95 8.39
N ILE A 323 -23.92 12.14 7.72
CA ILE A 323 -22.45 12.15 7.84
C ILE A 323 -21.91 13.48 7.28
N LEU A 324 -22.37 13.90 6.11
CA LEU A 324 -22.01 15.20 5.50
C LEU A 324 -22.47 16.39 6.36
N ALA A 325 -23.62 16.29 7.03
CA ALA A 325 -24.07 17.31 7.98
C ALA A 325 -23.14 17.42 9.21
N MET A 326 -22.66 16.29 9.74
CA MET A 326 -21.66 16.26 10.82
C MET A 326 -20.28 16.77 10.39
N ILE A 327 -19.86 16.57 9.14
CA ILE A 327 -18.62 17.13 8.60
C ILE A 327 -18.72 18.66 8.47
N ARG A 328 -19.79 19.18 7.88
CA ARG A 328 -19.97 20.62 7.66
C ARG A 328 -20.15 21.41 8.95
N SER A 329 -20.88 20.87 9.92
CA SER A 329 -21.09 21.52 11.23
C SER A 329 -19.81 21.67 12.05
N ARG A 330 -18.82 20.78 11.86
CA ARG A 330 -17.50 20.87 12.51
C ARG A 330 -16.52 21.84 11.81
N GLN A 331 -16.80 22.24 10.56
CA GLN A 331 -16.00 23.26 9.86
C GLN A 331 -16.52 24.70 10.11
N ALA A 332 -17.61 24.86 10.86
CA ALA A 332 -18.22 26.15 11.19
C ALA A 332 -17.78 26.70 12.57
N THR A 333 -16.80 26.07 13.21
CA THR A 333 -16.17 26.43 14.51
C THR A 333 -14.67 26.29 14.40
#